data_AF-A0A7X7YWM1-F1
#
_entry.id   AF-A0A7X7YWM1-F1
#
_cell.length_a   1.000
_cell.length_b   1.000
_cell.length_c   1.000
_cell.angle_alpha   90.00
_cell.angle_beta   90.00
_cell.angle_gamma   90.00
#
_symmetry.space_group_name_H-M   'P 1'
#
loop_
_entity.id
_entity.type
_entity.pdbx_description
1 polymer ?
#
loop_
_entity_poly.entity_id
_entity_poly.type
_entity_poly.pdbx_seq_one_letter_code
_entity_poly.pdbx_strand_id
1 'polypeptide(L)'
;MKRFSMVVALSLLTAGTVMAAPSVYVDQVPGTYPESPFSGEFRLTPNADLAAVLGSTSAFQSFCLERYAPLTTNTTYAAFVNDESIYGGGLTAGELPGPDGGDLLSPQTAYLYAGFRNQTLLSGYDYGPNHGGSALSLQAAIWYLEGEYVVDAATDYAGFNSLTKAYIQEAMNSGWTDTNGVVVLNLTDGYKNPYQDMLAMTTPIPAPGAMLLGGLGLGVVGWLKRRRMM
;
A
#
# COMPACT_ATOMS: atom_id res chain seq x y z
N MET A 1 -15.40 -66.64 -34.01
CA MET A 1 -14.29 -65.68 -34.26
C MET A 1 -14.57 -64.39 -33.48
N LYS A 2 -13.50 -63.70 -33.08
CA LYS A 2 -13.37 -62.86 -31.87
C LYS A 2 -14.27 -61.61 -31.82
N ARG A 3 -14.83 -61.33 -30.64
CA ARG A 3 -15.53 -60.09 -30.25
C ARG A 3 -14.51 -58.95 -30.14
N PHE A 4 -14.70 -57.85 -30.86
CA PHE A 4 -13.92 -56.63 -30.66
C PHE A 4 -14.73 -55.66 -29.80
N SER A 5 -14.45 -55.67 -28.49
CA SER A 5 -14.89 -54.64 -27.56
C SER A 5 -13.88 -53.50 -27.62
N MET A 6 -14.28 -52.35 -28.15
CA MET A 6 -13.46 -51.14 -28.18
C MET A 6 -13.76 -50.33 -26.91
N VAL A 7 -12.86 -50.42 -25.92
CA VAL A 7 -12.89 -49.58 -24.73
C VAL A 7 -12.21 -48.25 -25.08
N VAL A 8 -12.99 -47.17 -25.13
CA VAL A 8 -12.46 -45.82 -25.20
C VAL A 8 -12.11 -45.40 -23.77
N ALA A 9 -10.81 -45.35 -23.46
CA ALA A 9 -10.32 -44.79 -22.21
C ALA A 9 -10.46 -43.27 -22.25
N LEU A 10 -11.33 -42.73 -21.38
CA LEU A 10 -11.51 -41.30 -21.18
C LEU A 10 -10.36 -40.78 -20.32
N SER A 11 -9.32 -40.25 -20.96
CA SER A 11 -8.23 -39.54 -20.28
C SER A 11 -8.73 -38.21 -19.74
N LEU A 12 -9.27 -38.21 -18.52
CA LEU A 12 -9.46 -37.00 -17.72
C LEU A 12 -8.09 -36.42 -17.38
N LEU A 13 -7.58 -35.54 -18.25
CA LEU A 13 -6.52 -34.62 -17.86
C LEU A 13 -7.07 -33.74 -16.74
N THR A 14 -6.71 -34.05 -15.50
CA THR A 14 -6.76 -33.09 -14.40
C THR A 14 -5.78 -31.97 -14.76
N ALA A 15 -6.27 -30.93 -15.44
CA ALA A 15 -5.56 -29.66 -15.51
C ALA A 15 -5.42 -29.16 -14.08
N GLY A 16 -4.27 -29.42 -13.46
CA GLY A 16 -3.92 -28.81 -12.19
C GLY A 16 -3.94 -27.31 -12.42
N THR A 17 -4.83 -26.60 -11.72
CA THR A 17 -4.75 -25.15 -11.63
C THR A 17 -3.44 -24.83 -10.95
N VAL A 18 -2.44 -24.36 -11.71
CA VAL A 18 -1.31 -23.65 -11.11
C VAL A 18 -1.92 -22.35 -10.56
N MET A 19 -2.30 -22.37 -9.29
CA MET A 19 -2.68 -21.15 -8.57
C MET A 19 -1.42 -20.28 -8.58
N ALA A 20 -1.52 -19.09 -9.19
CA ALA A 20 -0.43 -18.14 -9.11
C ALA A 20 -0.24 -17.77 -7.63
N ALA A 21 0.99 -17.54 -7.20
CA ALA A 21 1.23 -16.99 -5.86
C ALA A 21 0.78 -15.52 -5.83
N PRO A 22 0.45 -14.96 -4.65
CA PRO A 22 0.20 -13.52 -4.51
C PRO A 22 1.33 -12.70 -5.14
N SER A 23 0.96 -11.79 -6.02
CA SER A 23 1.90 -10.95 -6.75
C SER A 23 1.29 -9.58 -7.04
N VAL A 24 2.17 -8.60 -7.28
CA VAL A 24 1.78 -7.23 -7.57
C VAL A 24 2.64 -6.69 -8.70
N TYR A 25 1.99 -6.05 -9.67
CA TYR A 25 2.66 -5.27 -10.68
C TYR A 25 2.91 -3.86 -10.15
N VAL A 26 4.17 -3.42 -10.16
CA VAL A 26 4.60 -2.12 -9.65
C VAL A 26 4.95 -1.21 -10.81
N ASP A 27 4.31 -0.05 -10.85
CA ASP A 27 4.56 1.03 -11.80
C ASP A 27 4.67 2.36 -11.04
N GLN A 28 5.18 3.41 -11.67
CA GLN A 28 5.23 4.75 -11.09
C GLN A 28 3.99 5.56 -11.44
N VAL A 29 3.59 6.44 -10.53
CA VAL A 29 2.61 7.49 -10.87
C VAL A 29 3.34 8.60 -11.64
N PRO A 30 2.87 8.99 -12.84
CA PRO A 30 3.53 10.04 -13.61
C PRO A 30 3.64 11.36 -12.84
N GLY A 31 4.83 11.97 -12.86
CA GLY A 31 5.06 13.29 -12.29
C GLY A 31 5.34 13.33 -10.78
N THR A 32 5.47 12.18 -10.10
CA THR A 32 5.72 12.13 -8.65
C THR A 32 7.17 11.88 -8.24
N TYR A 33 8.09 11.83 -9.20
CA TYR A 33 9.46 11.36 -8.99
C TYR A 33 10.54 12.44 -9.20
N PRO A 34 11.53 12.55 -8.31
CA PRO A 34 12.89 13.00 -8.56
C PRO A 34 13.75 11.76 -8.80
N GLU A 35 14.88 11.95 -9.47
CA GLU A 35 15.83 10.87 -9.73
C GLU A 35 16.43 10.30 -8.44
N SER A 36 16.97 9.08 -8.56
CA SER A 36 17.63 8.24 -7.54
C SER A 36 17.98 8.90 -6.18
N PRO A 37 17.56 8.30 -5.04
CA PRO A 37 16.80 7.05 -4.92
C PRO A 37 15.35 7.23 -5.40
N PHE A 38 14.77 6.14 -5.93
CA PHE A 38 13.37 6.14 -6.35
C PHE A 38 12.49 6.59 -5.18
N SER A 39 11.67 7.61 -5.41
CA SER A 39 10.82 8.23 -4.40
C SER A 39 9.53 8.72 -5.00
N GLY A 40 8.53 8.94 -4.14
CA GLY A 40 7.20 9.41 -4.53
C GLY A 40 6.20 8.26 -4.65
N GLU A 41 5.13 8.52 -5.39
CA GLU A 41 3.96 7.64 -5.42
C GLU A 41 4.11 6.55 -6.50
N PHE A 42 3.88 5.30 -6.09
CA PHE A 42 3.84 4.14 -6.97
C PHE A 42 2.42 3.62 -7.14
N ARG A 43 2.12 3.07 -8.31
CA ARG A 43 0.87 2.36 -8.58
C ARG A 43 1.11 0.86 -8.50
N LEU A 44 0.38 0.21 -7.60
CA LEU A 44 0.39 -1.22 -7.38
C LEU A 44 -0.88 -1.84 -7.95
N THR A 45 -0.72 -2.85 -8.80
CA THR A 45 -1.84 -3.62 -9.37
C THR A 45 -1.76 -5.07 -8.88
N PRO A 46 -2.58 -5.47 -7.90
CA PRO A 46 -2.54 -6.82 -7.34
C PRO A 46 -3.07 -7.85 -8.35
N ASN A 47 -2.50 -9.06 -8.34
CA ASN A 47 -3.15 -10.19 -8.99
C ASN A 47 -4.37 -10.68 -8.17
N ALA A 48 -5.10 -11.67 -8.68
CA ALA A 48 -6.31 -12.17 -8.03
C ALA A 48 -6.04 -12.69 -6.59
N ASP A 49 -4.91 -13.37 -6.38
CA ASP A 49 -4.58 -13.97 -5.09
C ASP A 49 -4.23 -12.89 -4.05
N LEU A 50 -3.41 -11.91 -4.41
CA LEU A 50 -3.12 -10.76 -3.54
C LEU A 50 -4.37 -9.92 -3.29
N ALA A 51 -5.20 -9.71 -4.32
CA ALA A 51 -6.46 -8.99 -4.20
C ALA A 51 -7.43 -9.66 -3.21
N ALA A 52 -7.44 -10.99 -3.15
CA ALA A 52 -8.25 -11.73 -2.18
C ALA A 52 -7.76 -11.52 -0.74
N VAL A 53 -6.44 -11.40 -0.53
CA VAL A 53 -5.86 -11.10 0.79
C VAL A 53 -6.12 -9.65 1.20
N LEU A 54 -5.96 -8.69 0.27
CA LEU A 54 -6.19 -7.27 0.51
C LEU A 54 -7.68 -6.88 0.56
N GLY A 55 -8.58 -7.76 0.13
CA GLY A 55 -10.01 -7.47 0.03
C GLY A 55 -10.39 -6.49 -1.08
N SER A 56 -9.50 -6.25 -2.07
CA SER A 56 -9.73 -5.33 -3.19
C SER A 56 -8.95 -5.74 -4.44
N THR A 57 -9.62 -5.72 -5.60
CA THR A 57 -9.02 -5.95 -6.92
C THR A 57 -8.53 -4.67 -7.60
N SER A 58 -8.79 -3.50 -7.00
CA SER A 58 -8.44 -2.23 -7.60
C SER A 58 -6.94 -1.97 -7.47
N ALA A 59 -6.33 -1.44 -8.54
CA ALA A 59 -5.02 -0.83 -8.41
C ALA A 59 -5.07 0.32 -7.40
N PHE A 60 -3.97 0.52 -6.69
CA PHE A 60 -3.88 1.50 -5.64
C PHE A 60 -2.50 2.12 -5.55
N GLN A 61 -2.40 3.22 -4.84
CA GLN A 61 -1.15 3.93 -4.70
C GLN A 61 -0.44 3.64 -3.40
N SER A 62 0.88 3.59 -3.47
CA SER A 62 1.77 3.21 -2.37
C SER A 62 3.03 4.06 -2.38
N PHE A 63 3.74 3.99 -1.27
CA PHE A 63 5.08 4.52 -1.09
C PHE A 63 6.02 3.38 -0.74
N CYS A 64 7.30 3.60 -0.99
CA CYS A 64 8.37 2.74 -0.49
C CYS A 64 8.43 2.85 1.04
N LEU A 65 8.64 1.74 1.73
CA LEU A 65 8.87 1.75 3.17
C LEU A 65 10.35 2.00 3.47
N GLU A 66 11.23 1.57 2.56
CA GLU A 66 12.67 1.60 2.74
C GLU A 66 13.35 2.49 1.71
N ARG A 67 14.36 3.24 2.14
CA ARG A 67 14.98 4.26 1.29
C ARG A 67 15.98 3.69 0.31
N TYR A 68 16.70 2.64 0.71
CA TYR A 68 17.80 2.07 -0.07
C TYR A 68 17.48 0.68 -0.64
N ALA A 69 16.28 0.16 -0.41
CA ALA A 69 15.86 -1.12 -0.96
C ALA A 69 15.66 -1.05 -2.48
N PRO A 70 16.10 -2.08 -3.23
CA PRO A 70 16.04 -2.07 -4.68
C PRO A 70 14.61 -2.20 -5.18
N LEU A 71 14.27 -1.41 -6.21
CA LEU A 71 13.01 -1.51 -6.93
C LEU A 71 13.23 -1.28 -8.42
N THR A 72 12.57 -2.09 -9.24
CA THR A 72 12.45 -1.88 -10.68
C THR A 72 10.98 -1.67 -11.02
N THR A 73 10.69 -0.57 -11.71
CA THR A 73 9.32 -0.25 -12.14
C THR A 73 8.91 -1.10 -13.35
N ASN A 74 7.63 -1.09 -13.68
CA ASN A 74 7.06 -1.89 -14.76
C ASN A 74 7.34 -3.40 -14.59
N THR A 75 7.41 -3.87 -13.34
CA THR A 75 7.82 -5.22 -13.00
C THR A 75 6.81 -5.85 -12.04
N THR A 76 6.57 -7.15 -12.21
CA THR A 76 5.75 -7.93 -11.28
C THR A 76 6.64 -8.61 -10.25
N TYR A 77 6.30 -8.42 -8.97
CA TYR A 77 6.95 -9.05 -7.84
C TYR A 77 6.02 -10.06 -7.18
N ALA A 78 6.59 -11.12 -6.59
CA ALA A 78 5.86 -11.88 -5.58
C ALA A 78 5.71 -11.00 -4.34
N ALA A 79 4.54 -11.02 -3.70
CA ALA A 79 4.21 -10.11 -2.62
C ALA A 79 3.61 -10.87 -1.42
N PHE A 80 4.05 -10.52 -0.22
CA PHE A 80 3.54 -11.07 1.03
C PHE A 80 3.01 -9.95 1.90
N VAL A 81 1.82 -10.15 2.48
CA VAL A 81 1.24 -9.21 3.44
C VAL A 81 1.82 -9.49 4.82
N ASN A 82 2.37 -8.46 5.46
CA ASN A 82 3.03 -8.55 6.76
C ASN A 82 2.78 -7.28 7.61
N ASP A 83 3.21 -7.29 8.87
CA ASP A 83 3.23 -6.14 9.77
C ASP A 83 4.64 -5.55 9.98
N GLU A 84 5.67 -6.19 9.41
CA GLU A 84 7.06 -5.76 9.44
C GLU A 84 7.71 -5.69 8.05
N SER A 85 8.72 -4.82 7.93
CA SER A 85 9.64 -4.75 6.80
C SER A 85 10.78 -5.76 6.97
N ILE A 86 11.20 -6.46 5.91
CA ILE A 86 12.17 -7.56 5.99
C ILE A 86 13.58 -7.14 5.57
N TYR A 87 13.70 -6.09 4.75
CA TYR A 87 15.00 -5.58 4.30
C TYR A 87 15.51 -4.42 5.19
N GLY A 88 14.59 -3.77 5.91
CA GLY A 88 14.83 -2.69 6.85
C GLY A 88 14.91 -3.18 8.29
N GLY A 89 15.58 -2.42 9.15
CA GLY A 89 15.67 -2.69 10.58
C GLY A 89 17.06 -2.45 11.18
N GLY A 90 17.06 -1.93 12.41
CA GLY A 90 18.27 -1.79 13.23
C GLY A 90 19.09 -0.52 12.98
N LEU A 91 18.57 0.45 12.22
CA LEU A 91 19.18 1.78 12.13
C LEU A 91 18.91 2.61 13.39
N THR A 92 17.75 2.41 14.03
CA THR A 92 17.39 3.09 15.27
C THR A 92 17.73 2.25 16.50
N ALA A 93 18.61 2.78 17.37
CA ALA A 93 18.97 2.12 18.61
C ALA A 93 17.75 2.00 19.55
N GLY A 94 17.34 0.78 19.87
CA GLY A 94 16.24 0.49 20.80
C GLY A 94 14.93 0.06 20.13
N GLU A 95 14.88 0.02 18.81
CA GLU A 95 13.81 -0.61 18.04
C GLU A 95 13.81 -2.13 18.30
N LEU A 96 12.66 -2.66 18.70
CA LEU A 96 12.51 -4.10 18.90
C LEU A 96 12.16 -4.72 17.56
N PRO A 97 12.90 -5.76 17.12
CA PRO A 97 12.54 -6.45 15.88
C PRO A 97 11.15 -7.07 16.05
N GLY A 98 10.41 -7.08 14.96
CA GLY A 98 9.15 -7.81 14.89
C GLY A 98 9.36 -9.34 14.98
N PRO A 99 8.27 -10.11 15.06
CA PRO A 99 8.31 -11.55 15.27
C PRO A 99 9.10 -12.32 14.20
N ASP A 100 9.19 -11.83 12.97
CA ASP A 100 9.93 -12.47 11.87
C ASP A 100 11.34 -11.88 11.68
N GLY A 101 11.76 -10.98 12.57
CA GLY A 101 13.10 -10.40 12.64
C GLY A 101 13.29 -9.10 11.87
N GLY A 102 12.22 -8.58 11.27
CA GLY A 102 12.14 -7.32 10.55
C GLY A 102 11.81 -6.11 11.43
N ASP A 103 11.56 -4.96 10.79
CA ASP A 103 11.18 -3.72 11.46
C ASP A 103 9.66 -3.49 11.42
N LEU A 104 9.04 -3.30 12.58
CA LEU A 104 7.58 -3.17 12.67
C LEU A 104 7.12 -1.84 12.07
N LEU A 105 6.06 -1.90 11.26
CA LEU A 105 5.45 -0.70 10.70
C LEU A 105 5.01 0.26 11.83
N SER A 106 5.50 1.50 11.81
CA SER A 106 5.11 2.45 12.84
C SER A 106 3.63 2.87 12.73
N PRO A 107 2.92 3.03 13.87
CA PRO A 107 1.56 3.60 13.88
C PRO A 107 1.46 4.98 13.20
N GLN A 108 2.54 5.76 13.26
CA GLN A 108 2.61 7.10 12.65
C GLN A 108 2.64 7.01 11.12
N THR A 109 3.43 6.09 10.55
CA THR A 109 3.41 5.82 9.10
C THR A 109 2.06 5.27 8.66
N ALA A 110 1.48 4.35 9.44
CA ALA A 110 0.14 3.85 9.18
C ALA A 110 -0.91 4.97 9.14
N TYR A 111 -0.84 5.93 10.08
CA TYR A 111 -1.72 7.11 10.09
C TYR A 111 -1.60 7.91 8.80
N LEU A 112 -0.38 8.24 8.39
CA LEU A 112 -0.15 9.01 7.17
C LEU A 112 -0.66 8.29 5.93
N TYR A 113 -0.38 6.99 5.82
CA TYR A 113 -0.79 6.22 4.67
C TYR A 113 -2.32 6.04 4.59
N ALA A 114 -2.97 5.72 5.72
CA ALA A 114 -4.42 5.65 5.78
C ALA A 114 -5.06 7.01 5.46
N GLY A 115 -4.49 8.10 5.98
CA GLY A 115 -4.93 9.46 5.67
C GLY A 115 -4.79 9.81 4.19
N PHE A 116 -3.67 9.44 3.57
CA PHE A 116 -3.43 9.61 2.14
C PHE A 116 -4.46 8.83 1.31
N ARG A 117 -4.62 7.53 1.61
CA ARG A 117 -5.54 6.64 0.91
C ARG A 117 -7.00 7.09 1.04
N ASN A 118 -7.37 7.71 2.15
CA ASN A 118 -8.71 8.24 2.40
C ASN A 118 -8.90 9.71 1.97
N GLN A 119 -7.85 10.37 1.48
CA GLN A 119 -7.84 11.80 1.16
C GLN A 119 -8.16 12.72 2.36
N THR A 120 -7.70 12.36 3.55
CA THR A 120 -7.99 13.07 4.80
C THR A 120 -6.77 13.72 5.46
N LEU A 121 -5.59 13.65 4.85
CA LEU A 121 -4.39 14.34 5.37
C LEU A 121 -4.63 15.84 5.52
N LEU A 122 -4.38 16.37 6.71
CA LEU A 122 -4.63 17.77 7.04
C LEU A 122 -3.50 18.69 6.56
N SER A 123 -2.29 18.15 6.43
CA SER A 123 -1.09 18.89 6.02
C SER A 123 -1.07 19.29 4.54
N GLY A 124 -2.13 19.01 3.78
CA GLY A 124 -2.34 19.58 2.44
C GLY A 124 -1.69 18.78 1.31
N TYR A 125 -1.82 17.45 1.34
CA TYR A 125 -1.49 16.63 0.18
C TYR A 125 -2.29 17.08 -1.03
N ASP A 126 -1.63 17.37 -2.15
CA ASP A 126 -2.31 17.66 -3.41
C ASP A 126 -2.83 16.33 -3.98
N TYR A 127 -4.15 16.19 -4.14
CA TYR A 127 -4.75 15.02 -4.81
C TYR A 127 -5.07 15.31 -6.28
N GLY A 128 -4.69 16.49 -6.77
CA GLY A 128 -4.83 16.93 -8.15
C GLY A 128 -3.69 16.42 -9.04
N PRO A 129 -3.66 16.86 -10.30
CA PRO A 129 -2.72 16.34 -11.31
C PRO A 129 -1.24 16.70 -11.09
N ASN A 130 -0.90 17.62 -10.17
CA ASN A 130 0.47 18.12 -9.96
C ASN A 130 1.02 17.75 -8.56
N HIS A 131 0.65 16.58 -8.07
CA HIS A 131 0.92 16.15 -6.70
C HIS A 131 2.35 15.67 -6.42
N GLY A 132 3.27 15.78 -7.37
CA GLY A 132 4.62 15.26 -7.19
C GLY A 132 5.38 15.88 -6.02
N GLY A 133 5.22 17.19 -5.80
CA GLY A 133 5.82 17.85 -4.64
C GLY A 133 5.32 17.29 -3.31
N SER A 134 4.00 17.08 -3.17
CA SER A 134 3.42 16.49 -1.95
C SER A 134 3.72 15.01 -1.80
N ALA A 135 3.77 14.25 -2.91
CA ALA A 135 4.17 12.84 -2.91
C ALA A 135 5.59 12.66 -2.37
N LEU A 136 6.52 13.54 -2.75
CA LEU A 136 7.89 13.48 -2.26
C LEU A 136 8.02 13.90 -0.81
N SER A 137 7.28 14.94 -0.43
CA SER A 137 7.24 15.33 0.97
C SER A 137 6.67 14.22 1.86
N LEU A 138 5.68 13.47 1.37
CA LEU A 138 5.09 12.34 2.07
C LEU A 138 6.05 11.14 2.12
N GLN A 139 6.70 10.79 1.01
CA GLN A 139 7.73 9.73 0.99
C GLN A 139 8.86 10.01 1.99
N ALA A 140 9.35 11.24 2.05
CA ALA A 140 10.38 11.63 3.02
C ALA A 140 9.90 11.57 4.48
N ALA A 141 8.62 11.90 4.73
CA ALA A 141 8.02 11.79 6.05
C ALA A 141 7.90 10.32 6.49
N ILE A 142 7.48 9.43 5.58
CA ILE A 142 7.42 7.98 5.82
C ILE A 142 8.80 7.45 6.20
N TRP A 143 9.82 7.70 5.37
CA TRP A 143 11.19 7.27 5.66
C TRP A 143 11.73 7.84 6.99
N TYR A 144 11.39 9.07 7.35
CA TYR A 144 11.80 9.61 8.65
C TYR A 144 11.14 8.87 9.83
N LEU A 145 9.84 8.56 9.72
CA LEU A 145 9.09 7.87 10.76
C LEU A 145 9.50 6.40 10.91
N GLU A 146 9.94 5.77 9.81
CA GLU A 146 10.50 4.41 9.79
C GLU A 146 12.02 4.35 10.02
N GLY A 147 12.67 5.45 10.46
CA GLY A 147 14.10 5.42 10.81
C GLY A 147 15.07 5.25 9.63
N GLU A 148 14.62 5.43 8.39
CA GLU A 148 15.40 5.23 7.14
C GLU A 148 16.39 6.37 6.81
N TYR A 149 16.59 7.30 7.75
CA TYR A 149 17.53 8.40 7.67
C TYR A 149 18.69 8.20 8.66
N VAL A 150 19.93 8.17 8.14
CA VAL A 150 21.10 7.60 8.84
C VAL A 150 21.88 8.64 9.69
N VAL A 151 21.58 9.94 9.65
CA VAL A 151 22.59 10.96 10.02
C VAL A 151 22.16 11.88 11.17
N ASP A 152 21.47 11.35 12.19
CA ASP A 152 20.83 12.09 13.29
C ASP A 152 19.51 12.74 12.85
N ALA A 153 18.42 12.17 13.36
CA ALA A 153 17.06 12.63 13.13
C ALA A 153 16.89 14.14 13.33
N ALA A 154 17.65 14.77 14.26
CA ALA A 154 17.59 16.21 14.46
C ALA A 154 18.17 17.00 13.27
N THR A 155 19.24 16.51 12.65
CA THR A 155 19.89 17.15 11.49
C THR A 155 19.10 16.88 10.21
N ASP A 156 18.60 15.66 10.03
CA ASP A 156 17.75 15.30 8.90
C ASP A 156 16.40 16.06 8.95
N TYR A 157 15.77 16.13 10.12
CA TYR A 157 14.54 16.90 10.31
C TYR A 157 14.73 18.39 9.99
N ALA A 158 15.85 18.99 10.41
CA ALA A 158 16.14 20.39 10.12
C ALA A 158 16.19 20.69 8.60
N GLY A 159 16.73 19.75 7.81
CA GLY A 159 16.88 19.87 6.36
C GLY A 159 15.58 19.70 5.56
N PHE A 160 14.52 19.15 6.16
CA PHE A 160 13.26 18.94 5.44
C PHE A 160 12.51 20.23 5.10
N ASN A 161 11.78 20.17 3.98
CA ASN A 161 10.86 21.24 3.60
C ASN A 161 9.67 21.32 4.59
N SER A 162 8.92 22.43 4.54
CA SER A 162 7.82 22.68 5.48
C SER A 162 6.70 21.64 5.41
N LEU A 163 6.45 21.07 4.22
CA LEU A 163 5.38 20.09 4.02
C LEU A 163 5.74 18.73 4.62
N THR A 164 6.97 18.26 4.46
CA THR A 164 7.47 17.04 5.12
C THR A 164 7.40 17.17 6.63
N LYS A 165 7.85 18.31 7.17
CA LYS A 165 7.74 18.61 8.61
C LYS A 165 6.30 18.60 9.10
N ALA A 166 5.37 19.14 8.30
CA ALA A 166 3.95 19.13 8.63
C ALA A 166 3.38 17.70 8.71
N TYR A 167 3.69 16.82 7.75
CA TYR A 167 3.27 15.42 7.81
C TYR A 167 3.82 14.69 9.04
N ILE A 168 5.11 14.83 9.33
CA ILE A 168 5.73 14.21 10.52
C ILE A 168 5.02 14.69 11.78
N GLN A 169 4.80 16.01 11.91
CA GLN A 169 4.14 16.58 13.08
C GLN A 169 2.67 16.14 13.19
N GLU A 170 1.95 16.05 12.08
CA GLU A 170 0.57 15.54 12.02
C GLU A 170 0.52 14.08 12.52
N ALA A 171 1.42 13.23 12.03
CA ALA A 171 1.51 11.83 12.44
C ALA A 171 1.87 11.68 13.92
N MET A 172 2.88 12.41 14.41
CA MET A 172 3.28 12.39 15.82
C MET A 172 2.18 12.90 16.76
N ASN A 173 1.33 13.82 16.29
CA ASN A 173 0.23 14.38 17.07
C ASN A 173 -1.10 13.63 16.89
N SER A 174 -1.16 12.62 16.01
CA SER A 174 -2.40 11.90 15.69
C SER A 174 -2.97 11.12 16.87
N GLY A 175 -2.12 10.70 17.81
CA GLY A 175 -2.46 9.77 18.88
C GLY A 175 -2.74 8.35 18.40
N TRP A 176 -2.43 8.00 17.15
CA TRP A 176 -2.51 6.62 16.66
C TRP A 176 -1.48 5.74 17.35
N THR A 177 -1.94 4.57 17.80
CA THR A 177 -1.14 3.59 18.54
C THR A 177 -1.08 2.22 17.86
N ASP A 178 -1.81 2.04 16.77
CA ASP A 178 -1.85 0.82 15.97
C ASP A 178 -1.79 1.14 14.47
N THR A 179 -1.76 0.10 13.63
CA THR A 179 -1.68 0.25 12.17
C THR A 179 -3.05 0.33 11.48
N ASN A 180 -4.15 0.08 12.20
CA ASN A 180 -5.54 0.17 11.73
C ASN A 180 -5.81 -0.41 10.32
N GLY A 181 -5.24 -1.58 10.03
CA GLY A 181 -5.43 -2.29 8.74
C GLY A 181 -4.49 -1.82 7.62
N VAL A 182 -3.58 -0.89 7.89
CA VAL A 182 -2.38 -0.68 7.06
C VAL A 182 -1.41 -1.82 7.31
N VAL A 183 -0.82 -2.32 6.23
CA VAL A 183 0.09 -3.47 6.22
C VAL A 183 1.30 -3.19 5.35
N VAL A 184 2.35 -3.96 5.57
CA VAL A 184 3.54 -4.02 4.72
C VAL A 184 3.31 -5.07 3.63
N LEU A 185 3.68 -4.74 2.40
CA LEU A 185 3.79 -5.66 1.28
C LEU A 185 5.26 -5.92 1.02
N ASN A 186 5.75 -7.06 1.49
CA ASN A 186 7.12 -7.44 1.23
C ASN A 186 7.26 -7.96 -0.21
N LEU A 187 8.02 -7.24 -1.04
CA LEU A 187 8.25 -7.64 -2.44
C LEU A 187 9.46 -8.54 -2.55
N THR A 188 9.34 -9.59 -3.37
CA THR A 188 10.43 -10.55 -3.62
C THR A 188 10.47 -10.98 -5.08
N ASP A 189 11.56 -11.61 -5.50
CA ASP A 189 11.67 -12.27 -6.81
C ASP A 189 10.90 -13.62 -6.92
N GLY A 190 10.13 -14.00 -5.91
CA GLY A 190 9.45 -15.29 -5.84
C GLY A 190 10.31 -16.43 -5.26
N TYR A 191 11.61 -16.19 -5.04
CA TYR A 191 12.52 -17.09 -4.30
C TYR A 191 12.82 -16.57 -2.89
N LYS A 192 12.02 -15.61 -2.41
CA LYS A 192 12.19 -14.91 -1.13
C LYS A 192 13.46 -14.06 -1.05
N ASN A 193 14.09 -13.71 -2.18
CA ASN A 193 15.09 -12.64 -2.13
C ASN A 193 14.34 -11.31 -2.00
N PRO A 194 14.57 -10.56 -0.92
CA PRO A 194 13.83 -9.32 -0.66
C PRO A 194 14.18 -8.22 -1.65
N TYR A 195 13.17 -7.43 -2.00
CA TYR A 195 13.26 -6.18 -2.76
C TYR A 195 12.74 -5.05 -1.85
N GLN A 196 12.10 -4.04 -2.42
CA GLN A 196 11.45 -2.96 -1.70
C GLN A 196 10.18 -3.43 -0.97
N ASP A 197 10.00 -2.98 0.26
CA ASP A 197 8.73 -3.11 0.98
C ASP A 197 7.79 -1.94 0.69
N MET A 198 6.51 -2.22 0.49
CA MET A 198 5.50 -1.23 0.07
C MET A 198 4.34 -1.17 1.07
N LEU A 199 3.63 -0.05 1.14
CA LEU A 199 2.43 0.08 1.99
C LEU A 199 1.15 -0.39 1.29
N ALA A 200 0.26 -1.06 2.03
CA ALA A 200 -1.08 -1.41 1.55
C ALA A 200 -2.12 -1.33 2.66
N MET A 201 -3.38 -1.55 2.31
CA MET A 201 -4.49 -1.64 3.28
C MET A 201 -5.26 -2.93 3.04
N THR A 202 -5.61 -3.62 4.12
CA THR A 202 -6.51 -4.80 4.10
C THR A 202 -7.97 -4.42 4.35
N THR A 203 -8.22 -3.19 4.79
CA THR A 203 -9.56 -2.63 4.93
C THR A 203 -9.97 -1.93 3.63
N PRO A 204 -11.14 -2.27 3.05
CA PRO A 204 -11.64 -1.56 1.88
C PRO A 204 -11.84 -0.08 2.23
N ILE A 205 -11.20 0.80 1.48
CA ILE A 205 -11.48 2.24 1.54
C ILE A 205 -12.92 2.42 1.06
N PRO A 206 -13.85 2.92 1.89
CA PRO A 206 -15.16 3.30 1.40
C PRO A 206 -14.93 4.37 0.34
N ALA A 207 -15.21 4.07 -0.92
CA ALA A 207 -15.06 5.05 -1.99
C ALA A 207 -15.80 6.33 -1.55
N PRO A 208 -15.14 7.49 -1.37
CA PRO A 208 -15.81 8.69 -0.86
C PRO A 208 -17.03 9.07 -1.70
N GLY A 209 -16.97 8.79 -3.00
CA GLY A 209 -18.09 8.93 -3.93
C GLY A 209 -19.29 8.01 -3.62
N ALA A 210 -19.09 6.79 -3.13
CA ALA A 210 -20.17 5.89 -2.75
C ALA A 210 -20.92 6.36 -1.50
N MET A 211 -20.22 6.98 -0.53
CA MET A 211 -20.85 7.63 0.62
C MET A 211 -21.66 8.85 0.20
N LEU A 212 -21.10 9.70 -0.67
CA LEU A 212 -21.80 10.86 -1.21
C LEU A 212 -23.04 10.45 -2.03
N LEU A 213 -22.89 9.48 -2.95
CA LEU A 213 -24.00 8.97 -3.77
C LEU A 213 -25.05 8.24 -2.94
N GLY A 214 -24.63 7.49 -1.91
CA GLY A 214 -25.54 6.87 -0.95
C GLY A 214 -26.34 7.92 -0.17
N GLY A 215 -25.67 8.97 0.32
CA GLY A 215 -26.31 10.09 0.99
C GLY A 215 -27.29 10.85 0.10
N LEU A 216 -26.90 11.14 -1.14
CA LEU A 216 -27.78 11.77 -2.14
C LEU A 216 -28.97 10.87 -2.48
N GLY A 217 -28.75 9.57 -2.67
CA GLY A 217 -29.80 8.59 -2.96
C GLY A 217 -30.84 8.53 -1.84
N LEU A 218 -30.40 8.44 -0.58
CA LEU A 218 -31.29 8.46 0.59
C LEU A 218 -32.01 9.80 0.74
N GLY A 219 -31.33 10.93 0.47
CA GLY A 219 -31.92 12.26 0.48
C GLY A 219 -33.05 12.44 -0.55
N VAL A 220 -32.82 11.98 -1.79
CA VAL A 220 -33.82 12.03 -2.87
C VAL A 220 -35.01 11.12 -2.56
N VAL A 221 -34.77 9.90 -2.07
CA VAL A 221 -35.85 8.97 -1.68
C VAL A 221 -36.67 9.54 -0.53
N GLY A 222 -36.04 10.11 0.50
CA GLY A 222 -36.72 10.75 1.62
C GLY A 222 -37.58 11.94 1.18
N TRP A 223 -37.09 12.76 0.26
CA TRP A 223 -37.83 13.88 -0.32
C TRP A 223 -39.04 13.44 -1.15
N LEU A 224 -38.88 12.41 -1.99
CA LEU A 224 -39.98 11.84 -2.78
C LEU A 224 -41.06 11.23 -1.89
N LYS A 225 -40.68 10.58 -0.77
CA LYS A 225 -41.65 10.01 0.19
C LYS A 225 -42.46 11.09 0.89
N ARG A 226 -41.85 12.23 1.27
CA ARG A 226 -42.57 13.38 1.86
C ARG A 226 -43.61 13.96 0.90
N ARG A 227 -43.33 14.00 -0.39
CA ARG A 227 -44.25 14.52 -1.42
C ARG A 227 -45.48 13.65 -1.67
N ARG A 228 -45.46 12.39 -1.24
CA ARG A 228 -46.62 11.47 -1.36
C ARG A 228 -47.50 11.43 -0.10
N MET A 229 -47.05 12.06 0.98
CA MET A 229 -47.79 12.11 2.25
C MET A 229 -48.45 13.49 2.50
N MET A 230 -48.24 14.45 1.58
CA MET A 230 -49.06 15.65 1.41
C MET A 230 -50.01 15.43 0.25
#